data_AF-A0AAU2EN38-F1
#
_entry.id   AF-A0AAU2EN38-F1
#
_cell.length_a   1.000
_cell.length_b   1.000
_cell.length_c   1.000
_cell.angle_alpha   90.00
_cell.angle_beta   90.00
_cell.angle_gamma   90.00
#
_symmetry.space_group_name_H-M   'P 1'
#
loop_
_entity.id
_entity.type
_entity.pdbx_description
1 polymer ?
#
loop_
_entity_poly.entity_id
_entity_poly.type
_entity_poly.pdbx_seq_one_letter_code
_entity_poly.pdbx_strand_id
1 'polypeptide(L)' 'MSLSDFAKTQLRKLTKQQIHALDRAFRVIAAHPERGQPTPDGRLRNYRDDIGSVRVIYSVTTSGATVVVVYVEA' A
#
# COMPACT_ATOMS: atom_id res chain seq x y z
N MET A 1 -5.92 1.73 9.43
CA MET A 1 -5.70 1.17 8.07
C MET A 1 -6.34 -0.21 8.00
N SER A 2 -6.94 -0.57 6.87
CA SER A 2 -7.54 -1.89 6.65
C SER A 2 -6.96 -2.55 5.40
N LEU A 3 -6.98 -3.88 5.33
CA LEU A 3 -6.53 -4.67 4.18
C LEU A 3 -7.72 -5.38 3.52
N SER A 4 -7.78 -5.35 2.19
CA SER A 4 -8.67 -6.22 1.43
C SER A 4 -8.31 -7.70 1.64
N ASP A 5 -9.24 -8.62 1.40
CA ASP A 5 -8.96 -10.06 1.49
C ASP A 5 -7.94 -10.52 0.45
N PHE A 6 -7.88 -9.83 -0.71
CA PHE A 6 -6.85 -10.04 -1.71
C PHE A 6 -5.47 -9.64 -1.18
N ALA A 7 -5.34 -8.45 -0.57
CA ALA A 7 -4.10 -7.98 0.04
C ALA A 7 -3.63 -8.90 1.19
N LYS A 8 -4.56 -9.40 2.03
CA LYS A 8 -4.25 -10.40 3.07
C LYS A 8 -3.70 -11.70 2.47
N THR A 9 -4.25 -12.14 1.34
CA THR A 9 -3.76 -13.34 0.64
C THR A 9 -2.35 -13.14 0.08
N GLN A 10 -2.06 -11.97 -0.48
CA GLN A 10 -0.71 -11.65 -0.97
C GLN A 10 0.30 -11.53 0.15
N LEU A 11 -0.07 -10.94 1.30
CA LEU A 11 0.80 -10.79 2.47
C LEU A 11 1.41 -12.14 2.91
N ARG A 12 0.64 -13.22 2.81
CA ARG A 12 1.09 -14.58 3.19
C ARG A 12 2.18 -15.16 2.29
N LYS A 13 2.38 -14.59 1.11
CA LYS A 13 3.36 -15.04 0.11
C LYS A 13 4.68 -14.26 0.17
N LEU A 14 4.76 -13.25 1.05
CA LEU A 14 5.92 -12.36 1.13
C LEU A 14 7.07 -12.98 1.91
N THR A 15 8.28 -12.73 1.44
CA THR A 15 9.52 -12.97 2.16
C THR A 15 9.68 -11.98 3.32
N LYS A 16 10.57 -12.29 4.26
CA LYS A 16 10.86 -11.41 5.41
C LYS A 16 11.34 -10.02 4.98
N GLN A 17 12.14 -9.93 3.92
CA GLN A 17 12.63 -8.64 3.40
C GLN A 17 11.48 -7.79 2.84
N GLN A 18 10.56 -8.42 2.10
CA GLN A 18 9.37 -7.78 1.54
C GLN A 18 8.41 -7.31 2.64
N ILE A 19 8.23 -8.10 3.70
CA ILE A 19 7.46 -7.70 4.89
C ILE A 19 8.05 -6.44 5.53
N HIS A 20 9.37 -6.38 5.73
CA HIS A 20 10.01 -5.20 6.31
C HIS A 20 9.88 -3.94 5.43
N ALA A 21 9.96 -4.10 4.11
CA ALA A 21 9.71 -3.00 3.17
C ALA A 21 8.25 -2.55 3.21
N LEU A 22 7.32 -3.48 3.25
CA LEU A 22 5.89 -3.20 3.35
C LEU A 22 5.54 -2.49 4.67
N ASP A 23 6.11 -2.90 5.80
CA ASP A 23 5.92 -2.25 7.10
C ASP A 23 6.32 -0.77 7.06
N ARG A 24 7.44 -0.43 6.40
CA ARG A 24 7.87 0.96 6.22
C ARG A 24 6.90 1.73 5.33
N ALA A 25 6.54 1.16 4.18
CA ALA A 25 5.57 1.77 3.26
C ALA A 25 4.24 2.05 3.97
N PHE A 26 3.75 1.11 4.77
CA PHE A 26 2.53 1.23 5.56
C PHE A 26 2.60 2.36 6.59
N ARG A 27 3.73 2.55 7.27
CA ARG A 27 3.90 3.70 8.19
C ARG A 27 3.85 5.03 7.44
N VAL A 28 4.52 5.12 6.30
CA VAL A 28 4.51 6.34 5.48
C VAL A 28 3.12 6.66 4.99
N ILE A 29 2.41 5.67 4.42
CA ILE A 29 1.04 5.85 3.91
C ILE A 29 0.06 6.20 5.04
N ALA A 30 0.20 5.57 6.21
CA ALA A 30 -0.66 5.86 7.35
C ALA A 30 -0.47 7.29 7.88
N ALA A 31 0.77 7.80 7.86
CA ALA A 31 1.07 9.17 8.29
C ALA A 31 0.74 10.22 7.20
N HIS A 32 0.97 9.86 5.94
CA HIS A 32 0.87 10.75 4.77
C HIS A 32 0.16 10.04 3.59
N PRO A 33 -1.17 9.84 3.68
CA PRO A 33 -1.93 9.14 2.63
C PRO A 33 -1.84 9.83 1.26
N GLU A 34 -1.48 11.11 1.22
CA GLU A 34 -1.31 11.90 0.02
C GLU A 34 -0.05 11.57 -0.80
N ARG A 35 0.94 10.86 -0.21
CA ARG A 35 2.22 10.56 -0.87
C ARG A 35 2.12 9.59 -2.05
N GLY A 36 1.11 8.73 -2.08
CA GLY A 36 0.86 7.86 -3.23
C GLY A 36 0.32 8.66 -4.41
N GLN A 37 0.85 8.41 -5.60
CA GLN A 37 0.42 9.07 -6.83
C GLN A 37 -1.01 8.60 -7.20
N PRO A 38 -1.95 9.52 -7.48
CA PRO A 38 -3.29 9.12 -7.90
C PRO A 38 -3.25 8.35 -9.22
N THR A 39 -4.07 7.31 -9.34
CA THR A 39 -4.33 6.62 -10.60
C THR A 39 -5.13 7.52 -11.55
N PRO A 40 -5.18 7.21 -12.87
CA PRO A 40 -5.91 8.02 -13.85
C PRO A 40 -7.40 8.24 -13.53
N ASP A 41 -8.03 7.28 -12.84
CA ASP A 41 -9.43 7.38 -12.39
C ASP A 41 -9.61 8.14 -11.06
N GLY A 42 -8.51 8.54 -10.41
CA GLY A 42 -8.47 9.28 -9.14
C GLY A 42 -8.94 8.49 -7.92
N ARG A 43 -9.35 7.22 -8.07
CA ARG A 43 -9.94 6.41 -7.00
C ARG A 43 -8.90 5.70 -6.16
N LEU A 44 -7.76 5.37 -6.75
CA LEU A 44 -6.67 4.67 -6.11
C LEU A 44 -5.42 5.56 -6.10
N ARG A 45 -4.51 5.19 -5.21
CA ARG A 45 -3.19 5.79 -5.07
C ARG A 45 -2.14 4.71 -5.14
N ASN A 46 -1.03 5.06 -5.75
CA ASN A 46 0.11 4.20 -6.03
C ASN A 46 1.33 4.74 -5.30
N TYR A 47 1.71 4.07 -4.23
CA TYR A 47 2.94 4.37 -3.50
C TYR A 47 4.02 3.37 -3.86
N ARG A 48 5.20 3.87 -4.19
CA ARG A 48 6.41 3.06 -4.39
C ARG A 48 7.37 3.38 -3.25
N ASP A 49 7.86 2.35 -2.56
CA ASP A 49 8.96 2.51 -1.61
C ASP A 49 10.27 2.59 -2.38
N ASP A 50 10.93 3.74 -2.35
CA ASP A 50 12.19 3.98 -3.07
C ASP A 50 13.34 3.08 -2.58
N ILE A 51 13.19 2.47 -1.40
CA ILE A 51 14.21 1.63 -0.74
C ILE A 51 13.94 0.14 -0.92
N GLY A 52 12.67 -0.28 -1.07
CA GLY A 52 12.23 -1.63 -0.71
C GLY A 52 11.66 -2.49 -1.83
N SER A 53 11.67 -2.06 -3.09
CA SER A 53 11.01 -2.75 -4.22
C SER A 53 9.52 -3.05 -4.01
N VAL A 54 8.87 -2.35 -3.07
CA VAL A 54 7.46 -2.54 -2.73
C VAL A 54 6.62 -1.48 -3.41
N ARG A 55 5.53 -1.91 -4.04
CA ARG A 55 4.46 -1.04 -4.52
C ARG A 55 3.15 -1.35 -3.82
N VAL A 56 2.54 -0.32 -3.23
CA VAL A 56 1.26 -0.41 -2.53
C VAL A 56 0.21 0.38 -3.28
N ILE A 57 -0.90 -0.29 -3.61
CA ILE A 57 -2.09 0.35 -4.16
C ILE A 57 -3.17 0.41 -3.08
N TYR A 58 -3.67 1.62 -2.82
CA TYR A 58 -4.64 1.87 -1.75
C TYR A 58 -5.64 2.94 -2.15
N SER A 59 -6.76 3.00 -1.43
CA SER A 59 -7.72 4.11 -1.48
C SER A 59 -7.73 4.83 -0.14
N VAL A 60 -8.14 6.10 -0.18
CA VAL A 60 -8.42 6.91 1.02
C VAL A 60 -9.92 7.16 1.02
N THR A 61 -10.61 6.74 2.08
CA THR A 61 -12.05 6.98 2.23
C THR A 61 -12.32 8.45 2.52
N THR A 62 -13.58 8.87 2.37
CA THR A 62 -14.04 10.21 2.77
C THR A 62 -13.79 10.52 4.24
N SER A 63 -13.72 9.51 5.11
CA SER A 63 -13.35 9.65 6.53
C SER A 63 -11.84 9.71 6.79
N GLY A 64 -11.01 9.72 5.74
CA GLY A 64 -9.54 9.73 5.85
C GLY A 64 -8.91 8.37 6.16
N ALA A 65 -9.71 7.30 6.25
CA ALA A 65 -9.17 5.98 6.50
C ALA A 65 -8.54 5.40 5.22
N THR A 66 -7.36 4.82 5.34
CA THR A 66 -6.69 4.14 4.22
C THR A 66 -7.07 2.67 4.14
N VAL A 67 -7.46 2.21 2.95
CA VAL A 67 -7.73 0.81 2.63
C VAL A 67 -6.72 0.34 1.59
N VAL A 68 -5.91 -0.65 1.94
CA VAL A 68 -4.96 -1.27 1.01
C VAL A 68 -5.69 -2.32 0.18
N VAL A 69 -5.65 -2.14 -1.14
CA VAL A 69 -6.39 -2.97 -2.09
C VAL A 69 -5.50 -4.11 -2.59
N VAL A 70 -4.26 -3.79 -2.94
CA VAL A 70 -3.32 -4.75 -3.54
C VAL A 70 -1.89 -4.29 -3.30
N TYR A 71 -1.03 -5.28 -3.18
CA TYR A 71 0.41 -5.14 -3.17
C TYR A 71 0.99 -5.68 -4.49
N VAL A 72 1.96 -4.99 -5.06
CA VAL A 72 2.60 -5.38 -6.31
C VAL A 72 4.11 -5.41 -6.10
N GLU A 73 4.72 -6.54 -6.45
CA GLU A 73 6.17 -6.69 -6.55
C GLU A 73 6.55 -7.14 -7.95
N ALA A 74 7.79 -6.80 -8.30
CA ALA A 74 8.48 -7.34 -9.46
C ALA A 74 9.38 -8.50 -9.00
#